data_AF-A0A961VPJ9-F1
#
_entry.id   AF-A0A961VPJ9-F1
#
_cell.length_a   1.000
_cell.length_b   1.000
_cell.length_c   1.000
_cell.angle_alpha   90.00
_cell.angle_beta   90.00
_cell.angle_gamma   90.00
#
_symmetry.space_group_name_H-M   'P 1'
#
loop_
_entity.id
_entity.type
_entity.pdbx_description
1 polymer ?
#
loop_
_entity_poly.entity_id
_entity_poly.type
_entity_poly.pdbx_seq_one_letter_code
_entity_poly.pdbx_strand_id
1 'polypeptide(L)'
;MRPILVCLAAVVLAVPAFAATNLAKYAGSYPSDEVGGMTFLGDPAVIAGVTKAVPDKAVRDWVLDPNSVQTPISRAGGLLRSGACEPHNCYDHNWAILIDASSGATDVCYHDAALMAEDQSRWYLNSGKSAMRAGGCSE
;
A
#
# COMPACT_ATOMS: atom_id res chain seq x y z
N MET A 1 53.54 14.11 36.42
CA MET A 1 52.61 14.29 35.28
C MET A 1 51.56 13.21 35.38
N ARG A 2 50.27 13.55 35.57
CA ARG A 2 49.16 12.60 35.69
C ARG A 2 48.32 12.64 34.41
N PRO A 3 48.06 11.53 33.70
CA PRO A 3 47.22 11.55 32.51
C PRO A 3 45.73 11.59 32.93
N ILE A 4 45.00 12.52 32.35
CA ILE A 4 43.54 12.62 32.47
C ILE A 4 42.93 11.59 31.52
N LEU A 5 42.27 10.57 32.09
CA LEU A 5 41.51 9.59 31.34
C LEU A 5 40.14 10.22 31.00
N VAL A 6 39.91 10.54 29.73
CA VAL A 6 38.61 11.01 29.23
C VAL A 6 37.76 9.79 28.87
N CYS A 7 36.74 9.51 29.67
CA CYS A 7 35.70 8.54 29.31
C CYS A 7 34.79 9.15 28.23
N LEU A 8 34.92 8.68 26.98
CA LEU A 8 33.88 8.86 25.98
C LEU A 8 32.70 7.97 26.32
N ALA A 9 31.58 8.57 26.74
CA ALA A 9 30.29 7.89 26.81
C ALA A 9 29.71 7.82 25.38
N ALA A 10 29.60 6.61 24.83
CA ALA A 10 28.88 6.37 23.59
C ALA A 10 27.37 6.46 23.85
N VAL A 11 26.71 7.44 23.24
CA VAL A 11 25.24 7.52 23.21
C VAL A 11 24.74 6.52 22.18
N VAL A 12 24.13 5.43 22.64
CA VAL A 12 23.41 4.49 21.78
C VAL A 12 22.03 5.08 21.48
N LEU A 13 21.84 5.60 20.27
CA LEU A 13 20.53 5.98 19.78
C LEU A 13 19.73 4.70 19.52
N ALA A 14 18.73 4.44 20.36
CA ALA A 14 17.74 3.41 20.09
C ALA A 14 16.92 3.82 18.86
N VAL A 15 17.20 3.18 17.72
CA VAL A 15 16.34 3.28 16.54
C VAL A 15 15.01 2.63 16.92
N PRO A 16 13.85 3.30 16.76
CA PRO A 16 12.58 2.65 17.02
C PRO A 16 12.50 1.43 16.11
N ALA A 17 12.38 0.24 16.70
CA ALA A 17 12.01 -0.94 15.96
C ALA A 17 10.67 -0.60 15.29
N PHE A 18 10.64 -0.56 13.96
CA PHE A 18 9.37 -0.60 13.24
C PHE A 18 8.66 -1.84 13.77
N ALA A 19 7.65 -1.62 14.62
CA ALA A 19 6.81 -2.71 15.11
C ALA A 19 6.37 -3.47 13.86
N ALA A 20 6.62 -4.78 13.83
CA ALA A 20 6.29 -5.62 12.69
C ALA A 20 4.87 -5.27 12.26
N THR A 21 4.71 -4.82 11.01
CA THR A 21 3.46 -4.25 10.55
C THR A 21 2.40 -5.34 10.60
N ASN A 22 1.52 -5.34 11.61
CA ASN A 22 0.45 -6.31 11.69
C ASN A 22 -0.72 -5.88 10.78
N LEU A 23 -0.49 -5.85 9.47
CA LEU A 23 -1.51 -5.47 8.50
C LEU A 23 -2.63 -6.51 8.44
N ALA A 24 -2.34 -7.76 8.82
CA ALA A 24 -3.32 -8.85 8.83
C ALA A 24 -4.58 -8.52 9.64
N LYS A 25 -4.52 -7.56 10.58
CA LYS A 25 -5.68 -7.05 11.34
C LYS A 25 -6.79 -6.48 10.45
N TYR A 26 -6.48 -5.99 9.25
CA TYR A 26 -7.46 -5.37 8.35
C TYR A 26 -8.25 -6.37 7.51
N ALA A 27 -7.88 -7.66 7.51
CA ALA A 27 -8.58 -8.67 6.71
C ALA A 27 -10.07 -8.73 7.06
N GLY A 28 -10.93 -8.70 6.04
CA GLY A 28 -12.39 -8.72 6.16
C GLY A 28 -13.05 -7.38 6.46
N SER A 29 -12.27 -6.33 6.75
CA SER A 29 -12.80 -4.95 6.94
C SER A 29 -12.80 -4.19 5.62
N TYR A 30 -13.59 -3.12 5.50
CA TYR A 30 -13.41 -2.19 4.38
C TYR A 30 -12.13 -1.37 4.57
N PRO A 31 -11.47 -0.93 3.47
CA PRO A 31 -10.25 -0.14 3.54
C PRO A 31 -10.37 1.18 4.32
N SER A 32 -11.57 1.77 4.35
CA SER A 32 -11.91 2.96 5.13
C SER A 32 -12.44 2.68 6.54
N ASP A 33 -12.68 1.42 6.92
CA ASP A 33 -13.08 1.06 8.28
C ASP A 33 -11.90 1.24 9.25
N GLU A 34 -12.18 1.74 10.45
CA GLU A 34 -11.19 1.80 11.52
C GLU A 34 -11.00 0.43 12.19
N VAL A 35 -9.75 -0.05 12.22
CA VAL A 35 -9.35 -1.24 12.97
C VAL A 35 -8.28 -0.86 13.98
N GLY A 36 -8.70 -0.71 15.23
CA GLY A 36 -7.82 -0.23 16.31
C GLY A 36 -7.44 1.25 16.15
N GLY A 37 -8.38 2.09 15.70
CA GLY A 37 -8.22 3.54 15.56
C GLY A 37 -7.41 3.98 14.34
N MET A 38 -7.26 3.11 13.35
CA MET A 38 -6.54 3.39 12.10
C MET A 38 -7.24 2.66 10.96
N THR A 39 -7.38 3.31 9.81
CA THR A 39 -7.91 2.68 8.59
C THR A 39 -6.77 2.00 7.82
N PHE A 40 -7.09 1.06 6.92
CA PHE A 40 -6.07 0.46 6.06
C PHE A 40 -5.42 1.51 5.15
N LEU A 41 -6.21 2.38 4.53
CA LEU A 41 -5.71 3.44 3.64
C LEU A 41 -4.91 4.52 4.40
N GLY A 42 -5.18 4.70 5.69
CA GLY A 42 -4.47 5.60 6.58
C GLY A 42 -3.26 4.99 7.28
N ASP A 43 -3.01 3.68 7.11
CA ASP A 43 -1.91 3.00 7.76
C ASP A 43 -0.56 3.45 7.14
N PRO A 44 0.40 3.93 7.94
CA PRO A 44 1.68 4.43 7.42
C PRO A 44 2.42 3.41 6.55
N ALA A 45 2.30 2.11 6.83
CA ALA A 45 2.96 1.08 6.03
C ALA A 45 2.29 0.90 4.66
N VAL A 46 0.97 1.00 4.60
CA VAL A 46 0.21 0.96 3.33
C VAL A 46 0.56 2.19 2.49
N ILE A 47 0.52 3.39 3.08
CA ILE A 47 0.90 4.64 2.40
C ILE A 47 2.34 4.57 1.88
N ALA A 48 3.28 4.10 2.70
CA ALA A 48 4.68 3.97 2.29
C ALA A 48 4.87 2.95 1.16
N GLY A 49 4.18 1.81 1.24
CA GLY A 49 4.20 0.77 0.21
C GLY A 49 3.67 1.27 -1.13
N VAL A 50 2.49 1.90 -1.14
CA VAL A 50 1.89 2.50 -2.33
C VAL A 50 2.77 3.61 -2.89
N THR A 51 3.32 4.49 -2.03
CA THR A 51 4.22 5.57 -2.45
C THR A 51 5.48 5.06 -3.12
N LYS A 52 6.06 3.97 -2.62
CA LYS A 52 7.24 3.34 -3.19
C LYS A 52 6.95 2.67 -4.55
N ALA A 53 5.82 1.98 -4.66
CA ALA A 53 5.45 1.25 -5.88
C ALA A 53 4.99 2.20 -6.99
N VAL A 54 4.20 3.22 -6.66
CA VAL A 54 3.51 4.09 -7.60
C VAL A 54 4.17 5.48 -7.60
N PRO A 55 5.03 5.82 -8.57
CA PRO A 55 5.68 7.14 -8.63
C PRO A 55 4.74 8.26 -9.06
N ASP A 56 3.66 7.95 -9.78
CA ASP A 56 2.67 8.93 -10.23
C ASP A 56 1.75 9.36 -9.08
N LYS A 57 1.68 10.67 -8.81
CA LYS A 57 0.83 11.20 -7.74
C LYS A 57 -0.66 11.06 -8.05
N ALA A 58 -1.08 11.27 -9.30
CA ALA A 58 -2.50 11.22 -9.65
C ALA A 58 -3.07 9.82 -9.42
N VAL A 59 -2.28 8.78 -9.75
CA VAL A 59 -2.64 7.39 -9.46
C VAL A 59 -2.70 7.13 -7.95
N ARG A 60 -1.76 7.67 -7.16
CA ARG A 60 -1.81 7.51 -5.69
C ARG A 60 -3.03 8.18 -5.08
N ASP A 61 -3.44 9.33 -5.60
CA ASP A 61 -4.61 10.05 -5.11
C ASP A 61 -5.88 9.19 -5.25
N TRP A 62 -6.04 8.47 -6.36
CA TRP A 62 -7.11 7.48 -6.53
C TRP A 62 -6.93 6.25 -5.64
N VAL A 63 -5.74 5.65 -5.67
CA VAL A 63 -5.47 4.38 -4.97
C VAL A 63 -5.70 4.48 -3.45
N LEU A 64 -5.45 5.66 -2.88
CA LEU A 64 -5.60 5.94 -1.45
C LEU A 64 -6.86 6.76 -1.12
N ASP A 65 -7.78 6.98 -2.07
CA ASP A 65 -9.01 7.74 -1.81
C ASP A 65 -10.00 6.95 -0.94
N PRO A 66 -10.31 7.42 0.29
CA PRO A 66 -11.28 6.76 1.15
C PRO A 66 -12.73 6.89 0.65
N ASN A 67 -13.01 7.74 -0.35
CA ASN A 67 -14.35 7.98 -0.89
C ASN A 67 -14.67 7.12 -2.12
N SER A 68 -13.75 6.26 -2.54
CA SER A 68 -13.94 5.29 -3.62
C SER A 68 -14.96 4.20 -3.27
N VAL A 69 -15.50 3.51 -4.28
CA VAL A 69 -16.32 2.31 -4.06
C VAL A 69 -15.40 1.16 -3.71
N GLN A 70 -15.47 0.70 -2.46
CA GLN A 70 -14.54 -0.29 -1.91
C GLN A 70 -15.20 -1.66 -1.71
N THR A 71 -14.40 -2.71 -1.69
CA THR A 71 -14.80 -4.05 -1.23
C THR A 71 -14.04 -4.46 0.02
N PRO A 72 -14.57 -5.40 0.84
CA PRO A 72 -13.84 -5.91 1.99
C PRO A 72 -12.47 -6.48 1.60
N ILE A 73 -11.45 -6.18 2.40
CA ILE A 73 -10.08 -6.64 2.15
C ILE A 73 -10.02 -8.16 2.24
N SER A 74 -9.66 -8.82 1.15
CA SER A 74 -9.47 -10.27 1.14
C SER A 74 -8.05 -10.63 1.54
N ARG A 75 -7.86 -11.86 2.03
CA ARG A 75 -6.55 -12.40 2.42
C ARG A 75 -6.32 -13.77 1.80
N ALA A 76 -5.19 -13.93 1.13
CA ALA A 76 -4.76 -15.21 0.56
C ALA A 76 -3.23 -15.32 0.60
N GLY A 77 -2.69 -16.44 1.08
CA GLY A 77 -1.25 -16.70 1.03
C GLY A 77 -0.37 -15.65 1.73
N GLY A 78 -0.87 -14.97 2.76
CA GLY A 78 -0.14 -13.90 3.46
C GLY A 78 -0.29 -12.50 2.83
N LEU A 79 -0.86 -12.41 1.63
CA LEU A 79 -1.20 -11.15 0.97
C LEU A 79 -2.58 -10.67 1.39
N LEU A 80 -2.71 -9.35 1.54
CA LEU A 80 -3.98 -8.66 1.57
C LEU A 80 -4.24 -8.05 0.20
N ARG A 81 -5.50 -8.10 -0.25
CA ARG A 81 -5.97 -7.44 -1.45
C ARG A 81 -7.08 -6.46 -1.09
N SER A 82 -6.82 -5.18 -1.30
CA SER A 82 -7.79 -4.09 -1.17
C SER A 82 -8.18 -3.62 -2.56
N GLY A 83 -9.42 -3.88 -2.98
CA GLY A 83 -9.94 -3.45 -4.28
C GLY A 83 -10.87 -2.25 -4.13
N ALA A 84 -10.78 -1.31 -5.06
CA ALA A 84 -11.71 -0.21 -5.16
C ALA A 84 -11.86 0.31 -6.60
N CYS A 85 -12.85 1.18 -6.80
CA CYS A 85 -13.12 1.80 -8.08
C CYS A 85 -13.72 3.19 -7.94
N GLU A 86 -13.68 3.94 -9.04
CA GLU A 86 -14.35 5.23 -9.14
C GLU A 86 -15.88 5.06 -9.06
N PRO A 87 -16.57 5.87 -8.23
CA PRO A 87 -18.03 5.85 -8.15
C PRO A 87 -18.69 5.99 -9.52
N HIS A 88 -19.63 5.08 -9.82
CA HIS A 88 -20.35 5.01 -11.10
C HIS A 88 -19.49 4.71 -12.34
N ASN A 89 -18.20 4.38 -12.17
CA ASN A 89 -17.26 4.12 -13.27
C ASN A 89 -16.39 2.87 -13.02
N CYS A 90 -16.93 1.89 -12.29
CA CYS A 90 -16.11 0.78 -11.80
C CYS A 90 -15.54 -0.16 -12.86
N TYR A 91 -16.17 -0.22 -14.03
CA TYR A 91 -15.64 -1.02 -15.13
C TYR A 91 -14.39 -0.36 -15.73
N ASP A 92 -14.48 0.92 -16.07
CA ASP A 92 -13.42 1.65 -16.79
C ASP A 92 -12.34 2.24 -15.86
N HIS A 93 -12.61 2.37 -14.56
CA HIS A 93 -11.64 2.93 -13.62
C HIS A 93 -11.67 2.21 -12.27
N ASN A 94 -10.70 1.32 -12.08
CA ASN A 94 -10.57 0.48 -10.90
C ASN A 94 -9.11 0.18 -10.57
N TRP A 95 -8.87 -0.20 -9.32
CA TRP A 95 -7.53 -0.48 -8.82
C TRP A 95 -7.55 -1.50 -7.69
N ALA A 96 -6.38 -2.08 -7.43
CA ALA A 96 -6.16 -2.96 -6.30
C ALA A 96 -4.78 -2.75 -5.68
N ILE A 97 -4.72 -2.73 -4.36
CA ILE A 97 -3.49 -2.80 -3.57
C ILE A 97 -3.30 -4.25 -3.15
N LEU A 98 -2.17 -4.85 -3.53
CA LEU A 98 -1.73 -6.15 -3.04
C LEU A 98 -0.53 -5.94 -2.12
N ILE A 99 -0.68 -6.27 -0.84
CA ILE A 99 0.35 -6.00 0.17
C ILE A 99 0.64 -7.24 0.99
N ASP A 100 1.92 -7.59 1.12
CA ASP A 100 2.35 -8.63 2.03
C ASP A 100 2.12 -8.18 3.48
N ALA A 101 1.31 -8.94 4.20
CA ALA A 101 0.82 -8.53 5.51
C ALA A 101 1.91 -8.45 6.58
N SER A 102 3.11 -8.98 6.32
CA SER A 102 4.22 -9.04 7.28
C SER A 102 5.32 -8.02 6.99
N SER A 103 5.61 -7.80 5.72
CA SER A 103 6.73 -6.97 5.24
C SER A 103 6.28 -5.62 4.69
N GLY A 104 4.99 -5.47 4.35
CA GLY A 104 4.47 -4.28 3.66
C GLY A 104 4.93 -4.16 2.21
N ALA A 105 5.56 -5.19 1.64
CA ALA A 105 5.88 -5.23 0.22
C ALA A 105 4.59 -5.09 -0.60
N THR A 106 4.53 -4.05 -1.44
CA THR A 106 3.28 -3.61 -2.08
C THR A 106 3.40 -3.59 -3.59
N ASP A 107 2.45 -4.24 -4.25
CA ASP A 107 2.15 -4.08 -5.67
C ASP A 107 0.80 -3.37 -5.82
N VAL A 108 0.62 -2.59 -6.88
CA VAL A 108 -0.62 -1.88 -7.20
C VAL A 108 -1.02 -2.17 -8.64
N CYS A 109 -2.24 -2.66 -8.83
CA CYS A 109 -2.90 -2.70 -10.13
C CYS A 109 -3.70 -1.41 -10.31
N TYR A 110 -3.58 -0.75 -11.46
CA TYR A 110 -4.39 0.41 -11.83
C TYR A 110 -4.91 0.26 -13.26
N HIS A 111 -6.22 0.37 -13.43
CA HIS A 111 -6.92 0.36 -14.71
C HIS A 111 -7.67 1.68 -14.89
N ASP A 112 -7.51 2.29 -16.06
CA ASP A 112 -8.18 3.52 -16.47
C ASP A 112 -8.33 3.51 -18.00
N ALA A 113 -9.50 3.12 -18.50
CA ALA A 113 -9.79 2.99 -19.93
C ALA A 113 -9.71 4.32 -20.70
N ALA A 114 -9.65 5.47 -20.02
CA ALA A 114 -9.38 6.75 -20.68
C ALA A 114 -7.88 6.93 -21.01
N LEU A 115 -7.00 6.19 -20.35
CA LEU A 115 -5.54 6.29 -20.47
C LEU A 115 -4.88 5.05 -21.07
N MET A 116 -5.60 3.92 -21.13
CA MET A 116 -5.14 2.66 -21.70
C MET A 116 -6.28 1.92 -22.41
N ALA A 117 -5.99 0.76 -23.04
CA ALA A 117 -7.05 -0.05 -23.64
C ALA A 117 -7.99 -0.61 -22.56
N GLU A 118 -9.26 -0.83 -22.92
CA GLU A 118 -10.33 -1.29 -22.01
C GLU A 118 -9.98 -2.61 -21.29
N ASP A 119 -9.15 -3.46 -21.89
CA ASP A 119 -8.73 -4.76 -21.34
C ASP A 119 -7.30 -4.74 -20.81
N GLN A 120 -6.79 -3.59 -20.37
CA GLN A 120 -5.43 -3.46 -19.88
C GLN A 120 -5.36 -2.79 -18.51
N SER A 121 -4.40 -3.23 -17.70
CA SER A 121 -4.04 -2.57 -16.44
C SER A 121 -2.54 -2.33 -16.38
N ARG A 122 -2.16 -1.28 -15.67
CA ARG A 122 -0.77 -1.03 -15.28
C ARG A 122 -0.54 -1.61 -13.89
N TRP A 123 0.44 -2.49 -13.81
CA TRP A 123 0.92 -3.05 -12.55
C TRP A 123 2.19 -2.33 -12.13
N TYR A 124 2.12 -1.66 -10.98
CA TYR A 124 3.26 -1.09 -10.25
C TYR A 124 3.74 -2.13 -9.24
N LEU A 125 5.01 -2.49 -9.30
CA LEU A 125 5.56 -3.57 -8.49
C LEU A 125 6.43 -3.02 -7.37
N ASN A 126 6.50 -3.71 -6.24
CA ASN A 126 7.37 -3.39 -5.10
C ASN A 126 8.86 -3.24 -5.48
N SER A 127 9.25 -3.84 -6.61
CA SER A 127 10.58 -3.68 -7.21
C SER A 127 10.85 -2.26 -7.77
N GLY A 128 9.84 -1.39 -7.81
CA GLY A 128 9.88 -0.06 -8.46
C GLY A 128 9.67 -0.10 -9.97
N LYS A 129 9.48 -1.30 -10.55
CA LYS A 129 9.17 -1.46 -11.98
C LYS A 129 7.66 -1.38 -12.21
N SER A 130 7.26 -1.06 -13.44
CA SER A 130 5.88 -1.23 -13.88
C SER A 130 5.78 -2.13 -15.11
N ALA A 131 4.63 -2.78 -15.30
CA ALA A 131 4.31 -3.61 -16.45
C ALA A 131 2.84 -3.44 -16.84
N MET A 132 2.54 -3.47 -18.14
CA MET A 132 1.17 -3.61 -18.61
C MET A 132 0.76 -5.08 -18.56
N ARG A 133 -0.47 -5.36 -18.14
CA ARG A 133 -1.07 -6.70 -18.15
C ARG A 133 -2.47 -6.63 -18.75
N ALA A 134 -2.93 -7.75 -19.29
CA ALA A 134 -4.32 -7.89 -19.72
C ALA A 134 -5.25 -7.95 -18.49
N GLY A 135 -6.49 -7.48 -18.67
CA GLY A 135 -7.53 -7.39 -17.66
C GLY A 135 -7.47 -6.12 -16.81
N GLY A 136 -8.61 -5.80 -16.19
CA GLY A 136 -8.73 -4.78 -15.15
C GLY A 136 -8.20 -5.25 -13.80
N CYS A 137 -8.49 -4.48 -12.76
CA CYS A 137 -8.05 -4.73 -11.37
C CYS A 137 -9.18 -5.22 -10.46
N SER A 138 -10.33 -5.59 -11.02
CA SER A 138 -11.47 -6.15 -10.27
C SER A 138 -11.31 -7.62 -9.91
N GLU A 139 -10.31 -8.31 -10.48
CA GLU A 139 -10.07 -9.77 -10.36
C GLU A 139 -9.03 -10.16 -9.30
#